data_AF-A0A1G8CI48-F1
#
_entry.id   AF-A0A1G8CI48-F1
#
_cell.length_a   1.000
_cell.length_b   1.000
_cell.length_c   1.000
_cell.angle_alpha   90.00
_cell.angle_beta   90.00
_cell.angle_gamma   90.00
#
_symmetry.space_group_name_H-M   'P 1'
#
loop_
_entity.id
_entity.type
_entity.pdbx_description
1 polymer ?
#
loop_
_entity_poly.entity_id
_entity_poly.type
_entity_poly.pdbx_seq_one_letter_code
_entity_poly.pdbx_strand_id
1 'polypeptide(L)'
;MGFYLGRPNVIPFFTFQIAAYYILPDTTQALLFQILLFLIITCYGGGFASIPAHIEDLFGTKHLGAIHGYILTAWAAAGLVVPNVATWIRETTDSYALTLYIFGGLVVAAFIISLLVRIDIKQLKRAAKRHSGELTIYLLANTLFLVKKYRKTSYV
;
A
#
# COMPACT_ATOMS: atom_id res chain seq x y z
N MET A 1 -11.79 -16.75 10.71
CA MET A 1 -12.43 -15.44 10.45
C MET A 1 -11.73 -14.83 9.22
N GLY A 2 -11.88 -15.39 8.03
CA GLY A 2 -12.98 -15.06 7.12
C GLY A 2 -12.47 -14.10 6.04
N PHE A 3 -11.75 -14.64 5.06
CA PHE A 3 -11.22 -13.96 3.87
C PHE A 3 -12.34 -13.46 2.94
N TYR A 4 -13.04 -12.41 3.36
CA TYR A 4 -14.11 -11.76 2.58
C TYR A 4 -14.02 -10.22 2.61
N LEU A 5 -12.80 -9.66 2.68
CA LEU A 5 -12.56 -8.29 2.21
C LEU A 5 -12.03 -8.36 0.78
N GLY A 6 -12.96 -8.47 -0.16
CA GLY A 6 -12.68 -8.21 -1.57
C GLY A 6 -11.98 -6.85 -1.68
N ARG A 7 -10.71 -6.89 -2.09
CA ARG A 7 -9.73 -5.79 -2.12
C ARG A 7 -9.12 -5.49 -0.75
N PRO A 8 -7.83 -5.78 -0.50
CA PRO A 8 -7.22 -5.55 0.80
C PRO A 8 -7.23 -4.05 1.11
N ASN A 9 -8.17 -3.63 1.97
CA ASN A 9 -8.26 -2.24 2.39
C ASN A 9 -7.27 -2.02 3.53
N VAL A 10 -6.09 -1.46 3.24
CA VAL A 10 -5.07 -1.17 4.25
C VAL A 10 -5.45 0.01 5.16
N ILE A 11 -6.43 0.81 4.75
CA ILE A 11 -6.88 2.02 5.47
C ILE A 11 -7.28 1.75 6.93
N PRO A 12 -8.20 0.82 7.26
CA PRO A 12 -8.56 0.55 8.66
C PRO A 12 -7.37 0.16 9.52
N PHE A 13 -6.43 -0.64 8.99
CA PHE A 13 -5.23 -1.06 9.74
C PHE A 13 -4.35 0.14 10.13
N PHE A 14 -4.16 1.10 9.22
CA PHE A 14 -3.43 2.33 9.53
C PHE A 14 -4.19 3.22 10.51
N THR A 15 -5.51 3.38 10.35
CA THR A 15 -6.31 4.20 11.27
C THR A 15 -6.24 3.67 12.71
N PHE A 16 -6.37 2.35 12.91
CA PHE A 16 -6.26 1.75 14.24
C PHE A 16 -4.84 1.88 14.82
N GLN A 17 -3.79 1.72 14.01
CA GLN A 17 -2.41 1.92 14.48
C GLN A 17 -2.13 3.36 14.87
N ILE A 18 -2.58 4.34 14.07
CA ILE A 18 -2.43 5.76 14.40
C ILE A 18 -3.11 6.03 15.74
N ALA A 19 -4.38 5.66 15.90
CA ALA A 19 -5.08 5.84 17.15
C ALA A 19 -4.34 5.19 18.33
N ALA A 20 -3.86 3.94 18.17
CA ALA A 20 -3.14 3.24 19.21
C ALA A 20 -1.83 3.95 19.61
N TYR A 21 -1.03 4.42 18.64
CA TYR A 21 0.24 5.11 18.91
C TYR A 21 0.08 6.45 19.63
N TYR A 22 -1.04 7.16 19.42
CA TYR A 22 -1.32 8.42 20.12
C TYR A 22 -1.95 8.20 21.51
N ILE A 23 -2.63 7.06 21.74
CA ILE A 23 -3.22 6.72 23.05
C ILE A 23 -2.19 6.04 23.97
N LEU A 24 -1.24 5.29 23.40
CA LEU A 24 -0.22 4.54 24.15
C LEU A 24 0.57 5.39 25.17
N PRO A 25 1.07 6.59 24.83
CA PRO A 25 1.93 7.40 25.71
C PRO A 25 1.22 7.89 26.97
N ASP A 26 -0.09 8.15 26.85
CA ASP A 26 -0.92 8.71 27.93
C ASP A 26 -1.53 7.62 28.82
N THR A 27 -1.33 6.34 28.46
CA THR A 27 -1.90 5.21 29.17
C THR A 27 -1.05 4.82 30.39
N THR A 28 -1.62 5.01 31.59
CA THR A 28 -0.98 4.60 32.86
C THR A 28 -1.40 3.21 33.33
N GLN A 29 -2.50 2.66 32.79
CA GLN A 29 -2.98 1.32 33.14
C GLN A 29 -2.27 0.23 32.34
N ALA A 30 -1.58 -0.68 33.03
CA ALA A 30 -0.82 -1.76 32.39
C ALA A 30 -1.67 -2.65 31.46
N LEU A 31 -2.91 -2.97 31.85
CA LEU A 31 -3.79 -3.81 31.05
C LEU A 31 -4.15 -3.15 29.72
N LEU A 32 -4.50 -1.85 29.75
CA LEU A 32 -4.84 -1.09 28.54
C LEU A 32 -3.61 -0.94 27.63
N PHE A 33 -2.44 -0.67 28.21
CA PHE A 33 -1.18 -0.60 27.47
C PHE A 33 -0.89 -1.91 26.71
N GLN A 34 -1.07 -3.06 27.38
CA GLN A 34 -0.87 -4.37 26.77
C GLN A 34 -1.87 -4.67 25.65
N ILE A 35 -3.15 -4.32 25.84
CA ILE A 35 -4.18 -4.46 24.81
C ILE A 35 -3.83 -3.63 23.57
N LEU A 36 -3.38 -2.38 23.76
CA LEU A 36 -2.96 -1.51 22.67
C LEU A 36 -1.73 -2.06 21.93
N LEU A 37 -0.74 -2.60 22.65
CA LEU A 37 0.41 -3.25 22.02
C LEU A 37 0.00 -4.48 21.20
N PHE A 38 -0.88 -5.33 21.72
CA PHE A 38 -1.39 -6.47 20.97
C PHE A 38 -2.19 -6.05 19.74
N LEU A 39 -2.94 -4.95 19.84
CA LEU A 39 -3.64 -4.37 18.69
C LEU A 39 -2.63 -3.93 17.61
N ILE A 40 -1.59 -3.20 17.98
CA ILE A 40 -0.53 -2.74 17.06
C ILE A 40 0.13 -3.94 16.37
N ILE A 41 0.54 -4.96 17.13
CA ILE A 41 1.19 -6.16 16.60
C ILE A 41 0.24 -6.95 15.68
N THR A 42 -1.04 -7.05 16.04
CA THR A 42 -2.05 -7.73 15.21
C THR A 42 -2.28 -7.01 13.90
N CYS A 43 -2.42 -5.68 13.93
CA CYS A 43 -2.58 -4.88 12.71
C CYS A 43 -1.33 -4.94 11.82
N TYR A 44 -0.14 -4.97 12.43
CA TYR A 44 1.12 -5.17 11.73
C TYR A 44 1.17 -6.55 11.03
N GLY A 45 0.83 -7.62 11.75
CA GLY A 45 0.79 -8.99 11.20
C GLY A 45 -0.25 -9.16 10.09
N GLY A 46 -1.45 -8.59 10.26
CA GLY A 46 -2.51 -8.61 9.24
C GLY A 46 -2.12 -7.87 7.96
N GLY A 47 -1.44 -6.73 8.09
CA GLY A 47 -0.88 -5.99 6.96
C GLY A 47 0.19 -6.80 6.23
N PHE A 48 1.16 -7.33 6.97
CA PHE A 48 2.28 -8.09 6.42
C PHE A 48 1.83 -9.36 5.67
N ALA A 49 0.86 -10.09 6.21
CA ALA A 49 0.28 -11.27 5.57
C ALA A 49 -0.40 -10.97 4.22
N SER A 50 -0.89 -9.73 4.04
CA SER A 50 -1.55 -9.31 2.80
C SER A 50 -0.61 -8.81 1.71
N ILE A 51 0.67 -8.57 2.03
CA ILE A 51 1.65 -8.00 1.09
C ILE A 51 1.86 -8.89 -0.15
N PRO A 52 2.10 -10.21 -0.05
CA PRO A 52 2.36 -11.04 -1.22
C PRO A 52 1.16 -11.07 -2.18
N ALA A 53 -0.05 -11.25 -1.65
CA ALA A 53 -1.28 -11.22 -2.43
C ALA A 53 -1.48 -9.85 -3.11
N HIS A 54 -1.16 -8.74 -2.42
CA HIS A 54 -1.27 -7.41 -2.99
C HIS A 54 -0.26 -7.16 -4.12
N ILE A 55 0.95 -7.68 -4.00
CA ILE A 55 1.98 -7.60 -5.05
C ILE A 55 1.57 -8.45 -6.25
N GLU A 56 1.07 -9.65 -6.01
CA GLU A 56 0.58 -10.55 -7.05
C GLU A 56 -0.54 -9.89 -7.87
N ASP A 57 -1.53 -9.27 -7.21
CA ASP A 57 -2.63 -8.55 -7.86
C ASP A 57 -2.17 -7.35 -8.71
N LEU A 58 -1.00 -6.78 -8.42
CA LEU A 58 -0.48 -5.58 -9.08
C LEU A 58 0.54 -5.87 -10.18
N PHE A 59 1.44 -6.81 -9.94
CA PHE A 59 2.61 -7.10 -10.78
C PHE A 59 2.62 -8.51 -11.37
N GLY A 60 1.65 -9.35 -10.97
CA GLY A 60 1.61 -10.77 -11.31
C GLY A 60 2.67 -11.58 -10.56
N THR A 61 2.58 -12.90 -10.69
CA THR A 61 3.46 -13.85 -10.00
C THR A 61 4.91 -13.82 -10.51
N LYS A 62 5.14 -13.37 -11.75
CA LYS A 62 6.46 -13.35 -12.39
C LYS A 62 7.51 -12.53 -11.63
N HIS A 63 7.09 -11.43 -10.99
CA HIS A 63 7.99 -10.53 -10.27
C HIS A 63 7.76 -10.54 -8.74
N LEU A 64 6.84 -11.39 -8.25
CA LEU A 64 6.44 -11.45 -6.85
C LEU A 64 7.64 -11.68 -5.93
N GLY A 65 8.48 -12.67 -6.21
CA GLY A 65 9.63 -13.01 -5.37
C GLY A 65 10.66 -11.88 -5.27
N ALA A 66 10.96 -11.21 -6.38
CA ALA A 66 11.90 -10.08 -6.40
C ALA A 66 11.37 -8.89 -5.59
N ILE A 67 10.11 -8.49 -5.82
CA ILE A 67 9.49 -7.34 -5.13
C ILE A 67 9.34 -7.63 -3.63
N HIS A 68 8.84 -8.82 -3.29
CA HIS A 68 8.70 -9.22 -1.89
C HIS A 68 10.07 -9.31 -1.19
N GLY A 69 11.09 -9.81 -1.89
CA GLY A 69 12.48 -9.81 -1.42
C GLY A 69 12.99 -8.42 -1.07
N TYR A 70 12.79 -7.42 -1.95
CA TYR A 70 13.18 -6.03 -1.68
C TYR A 70 12.47 -5.46 -0.44
N ILE A 71 11.19 -5.78 -0.24
CA ILE A 71 10.43 -5.34 0.94
C ILE A 71 11.00 -5.99 2.21
N LEU A 72 11.34 -7.28 2.18
CA LEU A 72 11.97 -7.97 3.31
C LEU A 72 13.36 -7.43 3.64
N THR A 73 14.15 -7.06 2.62
CA THR A 73 15.46 -6.42 2.84
C THR A 73 15.30 -5.04 3.49
N ALA A 74 14.35 -4.23 3.00
CA ALA A 74 14.05 -2.93 3.62
C ALA A 74 13.55 -3.10 5.07
N TRP A 75 12.73 -4.12 5.33
CA TRP A 75 12.26 -4.44 6.67
C TRP A 75 13.40 -4.87 7.60
N ALA A 76 14.30 -5.74 7.13
CA ALA A 76 15.47 -6.15 7.90
C ALA A 76 16.38 -4.95 8.25
N ALA A 77 16.61 -4.04 7.29
CA ALA A 77 17.37 -2.83 7.53
C ALA A 77 16.69 -1.93 8.58
N ALA A 78 15.37 -1.76 8.50
CA ALA A 78 14.62 -1.02 9.52
C ALA A 78 14.75 -1.66 10.91
N GLY A 79 14.70 -3.00 11.01
CA GLY A 79 14.91 -3.72 12.26
C GLY A 79 16.26 -3.45 12.94
N LEU A 80 17.30 -3.14 12.15
CA LEU A 80 18.62 -2.77 12.65
C LEU A 80 18.70 -1.29 13.06
N VAL A 81 18.03 -0.39 12.32
CA VAL A 81 18.16 1.05 12.51
C VAL A 81 17.21 1.60 13.58
N VAL A 82 15.96 1.11 13.60
CA VAL A 82 14.88 1.62 14.46
C VAL A 82 15.24 1.62 15.95
N PRO A 83 15.81 0.54 16.54
CA PRO A 83 16.17 0.52 17.95
C PRO A 83 17.21 1.59 18.31
N ASN A 84 18.22 1.78 17.45
CA ASN A 84 19.26 2.77 17.67
C ASN A 84 18.69 4.20 17.63
N VAL A 85 17.80 4.47 16.67
CA VAL A 85 17.12 5.77 16.56
C VAL A 85 16.20 6.00 17.76
N ALA A 86 15.44 4.99 18.19
CA ALA A 86 14.54 5.09 19.33
C ALA A 86 15.30 5.39 20.63
N THR A 87 16.42 4.69 20.86
CA THR A 87 17.29 4.94 22.02
C THR A 87 17.90 6.35 21.96
N TRP A 88 18.41 6.77 20.81
CA TRP A 88 18.98 8.11 20.65
C TRP A 88 17.97 9.23 20.90
N ILE A 89 16.74 9.11 20.39
CA ILE A 89 15.65 10.06 20.65
C ILE A 89 15.36 10.11 22.15
N ARG A 90 15.22 8.95 22.79
CA ARG A 90 14.96 8.86 24.22
C ARG A 90 16.07 9.50 25.04
N GLU A 91 17.33 9.20 24.76
CA GLU A 91 18.47 9.76 25.51
C GLU A 91 18.61 11.28 25.34
N THR A 92 18.24 11.80 24.17
CA THR A 92 18.31 13.24 23.89
C THR A 92 17.14 14.01 24.50
N THR A 93 15.96 13.39 24.59
CA THR A 93 14.71 14.07 25.01
C THR A 93 14.24 13.69 26.41
N ASP A 94 14.87 12.67 26.99
CA ASP A 94 14.49 12.00 28.25
C ASP A 94 13.00 11.59 28.32
N SER A 95 12.37 11.36 27.16
CA SER A 95 10.92 11.14 27.06
C SER A 95 10.57 9.96 26.15
N TYR A 96 10.01 8.92 26.78
CA TYR A 96 9.40 7.80 26.07
C TYR A 96 8.14 8.22 25.31
N ALA A 97 7.35 9.13 25.88
CA ALA A 97 6.14 9.62 25.26
C ALA A 97 6.44 10.33 23.93
N LEU A 98 7.44 11.22 23.93
CA LEU A 98 7.86 11.91 22.71
C LEU A 98 8.39 10.93 21.65
N THR A 99 9.14 9.92 22.07
CA THR A 99 9.61 8.85 21.17
C THR A 99 8.41 8.19 20.48
N LEU A 100 7.40 7.76 21.23
CA LEU A 100 6.19 7.14 20.68
C LEU A 100 5.39 8.08 19.77
N TYR A 101 5.28 9.36 20.10
CA TYR A 101 4.63 10.35 19.23
C TYR A 101 5.36 10.51 17.89
N ILE A 102 6.69 10.48 17.87
CA ILE A 102 7.48 10.52 16.63
C ILE A 102 7.19 9.29 15.78
N PHE A 103 7.18 8.08 16.36
CA PHE A 103 6.80 6.86 15.64
C PHE A 103 5.35 6.91 15.15
N GLY A 104 4.42 7.44 15.94
CA GLY A 104 3.05 7.73 15.52
C GLY A 104 3.00 8.65 14.30
N GLY A 105 3.84 9.69 14.27
CA GLY A 105 4.02 10.56 13.10
C GLY A 105 4.52 9.81 11.86
N LEU A 106 5.47 8.88 12.01
CA LEU A 106 5.94 8.03 10.90
C LEU A 106 4.82 7.13 10.36
N VAL A 107 3.95 6.59 11.22
CA VAL A 107 2.78 5.81 10.78
C VAL A 107 1.80 6.68 10.00
N VAL A 108 1.58 7.94 10.42
CA VAL A 108 0.75 8.91 9.67
C VAL A 108 1.37 9.19 8.30
N ALA A 109 2.68 9.41 8.21
CA ALA A 109 3.37 9.60 6.93
C ALA A 109 3.21 8.38 6.02
N ALA A 110 3.38 7.16 6.56
CA ALA A 110 3.16 5.92 5.83
C ALA A 110 1.71 5.78 5.33
N PHE A 111 0.73 6.19 6.13
CA PHE A 111 -0.67 6.22 5.73
C PHE A 111 -0.92 7.17 4.56
N ILE A 112 -0.36 8.38 4.59
CA ILE A 112 -0.46 9.35 3.49
C ILE A 112 0.16 8.78 2.22
N ILE A 113 1.38 8.22 2.29
CA ILE A 113 2.05 7.58 1.16
C ILE A 113 1.18 6.46 0.59
N SER A 114 0.57 5.63 1.44
CA SER A 114 -0.32 4.56 1.01
C SER A 114 -1.53 5.08 0.24
N LEU A 115 -2.11 6.21 0.65
CA LEU A 115 -3.21 6.85 -0.06
C LEU A 115 -2.76 7.39 -1.42
N LEU A 116 -1.60 8.04 -1.49
CA LEU A 116 -1.04 8.56 -2.75
C LEU A 116 -0.79 7.44 -3.76
N VAL A 117 -0.14 6.35 -3.34
CA VAL A 117 0.11 5.17 -4.19
C VAL A 117 -1.20 4.60 -4.74
N ARG A 118 -2.26 4.55 -3.91
CA ARG A 118 -3.59 4.09 -4.37
C ARG A 118 -4.20 5.01 -5.41
N ILE A 119 -4.00 6.32 -5.30
CA ILE A 119 -4.47 7.30 -6.28
C ILE A 119 -3.70 7.12 -7.59
N ASP A 120 -2.38 7.03 -7.54
CA ASP A 120 -1.51 6.88 -8.70
C ASP A 120 -1.83 5.59 -9.48
N ILE A 121 -1.96 4.46 -8.78
CA ILE A 121 -2.35 3.19 -9.42
C ILE A 121 -3.72 3.30 -10.11
N LYS A 122 -4.68 4.00 -9.49
CA LYS A 122 -6.00 4.22 -10.11
C LYS A 122 -5.88 5.09 -11.37
N GLN A 123 -5.04 6.12 -11.35
CA GLN A 123 -4.81 6.99 -12.49
C GLN A 123 -4.14 6.22 -13.65
N LEU A 124 -3.11 5.43 -13.37
CA LEU A 124 -2.41 4.60 -14.35
C LEU A 124 -3.34 3.57 -15.00
N LYS A 125 -4.18 2.87 -14.21
CA LYS A 125 -5.17 1.93 -14.75
C LYS A 125 -6.22 2.61 -15.64
N ARG A 126 -6.64 3.85 -15.31
CA ARG A 126 -7.56 4.64 -16.14
C ARG A 126 -6.91 5.09 -17.45
N ALA A 127 -5.67 5.56 -17.40
CA ALA A 127 -4.90 5.97 -18.58
C ALA A 127 -4.67 4.79 -19.55
N ALA A 128 -4.26 3.63 -19.02
CA ALA A 128 -4.06 2.42 -19.83
C ALA A 128 -5.37 1.94 -20.50
N LYS A 129 -6.49 1.96 -19.78
CA LYS A 129 -7.80 1.58 -20.33
C LYS A 129 -8.26 2.55 -21.43
N ARG A 130 -7.98 3.85 -21.28
CA ARG A 130 -8.28 4.87 -22.29
C ARG A 130 -7.48 4.65 -23.57
N HIS A 131 -6.17 4.39 -23.46
CA HIS A 131 -5.29 4.19 -24.61
C HIS A 131 -5.62 2.89 -25.38
N SER A 132 -5.94 1.80 -24.67
CA SER A 132 -6.44 0.56 -25.29
C SER A 132 -7.79 0.77 -26.00
N GLY A 133 -8.69 1.55 -25.41
CA GLY A 133 -9.96 1.93 -26.04
C GLY A 133 -9.76 2.78 -27.32
N GLU A 134 -8.88 3.78 -27.27
CA GLU A 134 -8.54 4.60 -28.44
C GLU A 134 -7.95 3.75 -29.56
N LEU A 135 -6.98 2.87 -29.28
CA LEU A 135 -6.38 1.98 -30.28
C LEU A 135 -7.42 1.05 -30.92
N THR A 136 -8.36 0.52 -30.13
CA THR A 136 -9.45 -0.32 -30.62
C THR A 136 -10.38 0.45 -31.58
N ILE A 137 -10.70 1.71 -31.25
CA ILE A 137 -11.49 2.59 -32.12
C ILE A 137 -10.73 2.92 -33.41
N TYR A 138 -9.42 3.21 -33.34
CA TYR A 138 -8.58 3.46 -34.51
C TYR A 138 -8.51 2.25 -35.45
N LEU A 139 -8.30 1.05 -34.91
CA LEU A 139 -8.27 -0.19 -35.70
C LEU A 139 -9.63 -0.46 -36.37
N LEU A 140 -10.75 -0.28 -35.64
CA LEU A 140 -12.08 -0.45 -36.20
C LEU A 140 -12.39 0.58 -37.29
N ALA A 141 -12.03 1.85 -37.07
CA ALA A 141 -12.20 2.92 -38.05
C ALA A 141 -11.38 2.67 -39.32
N ASN A 142 -10.11 2.26 -39.19
CA ASN A 142 -9.25 1.92 -40.32
C ASN A 142 -9.78 0.70 -41.07
N THR A 143 -10.24 -0.34 -40.37
CA THR A 143 -10.84 -1.53 -40.98
C THR A 143 -12.13 -1.18 -41.73
N LEU A 144 -13.01 -0.36 -41.16
CA LEU A 144 -14.22 0.13 -41.83
C LEU A 144 -13.92 0.99 -43.05
N PHE A 145 -12.89 1.85 -42.98
CA PHE A 145 -12.44 2.65 -44.10
C PHE A 145 -11.89 1.78 -45.23
N LEU A 146 -11.07 0.77 -44.92
CA LEU A 146 -10.56 -0.19 -45.89
C LEU A 146 -11.68 -1.02 -46.52
N VAL A 147 -12.65 -1.50 -45.73
CA VAL A 147 -13.82 -2.23 -46.26
C VAL A 147 -14.67 -1.35 -47.18
N LYS A 148 -14.88 -0.07 -46.83
CA LYS A 148 -15.57 0.88 -47.71
C LYS A 148 -14.77 1.17 -48.99
N LYS A 149 -13.44 1.28 -48.90
CA LYS A 149 -12.55 1.48 -50.05
C LYS A 149 -12.56 0.26 -50.98
N TYR A 150 -12.48 -0.95 -50.43
CA TYR A 150 -12.52 -2.21 -51.20
C TYR A 150 -13.87 -2.43 -51.89
N ARG A 151 -14.99 -2.14 -51.20
CA ARG A 151 -16.35 -2.27 -51.76
C ARG A 151 -16.61 -1.34 -52.95
N LYS A 152 -15.90 -0.20 -53.05
CA LYS A 152 -16.04 0.75 -54.17
C LYS A 152 -15.29 0.32 -55.45
N THR A 153 -14.34 -0.62 -55.33
CA THR A 153 -13.48 -1.06 -56.45
C THR A 153 -14.01 -2.34 -57.13
N SER A 154 -14.92 -3.10 -56.50
CA SER A 154 -15.47 -4.36 -57.04
C SER A 154 -16.68 -4.22 -57.99
N TYR A 155 -16.94 -3.03 -58.53
CA TYR A 155 -18.00 -2.78 -59.53
C TYR A 155 -17.44 -2.15 -60.82
N VAL A 156 -16.32 -2.68 -61.30
CA VAL A 156 -15.78 -2.45 -62.65
C VAL A 156 -15.50 -3.81 -63.28
#